data_AF-M0LTB5-F1
#
_entry.id   AF-M0LTB5-F1
#
_cell.length_a   1.000
_cell.length_b   1.000
_cell.length_c   1.000
_cell.angle_alpha   90.00
_cell.angle_beta   90.00
_cell.angle_gamma   90.00
#
_symmetry.space_group_name_H-M   'P 1'
#
loop_
_entity.id
_entity.type
_entity.pdbx_description
1 polymer ?
#
loop_
_entity_poly.entity_id
_entity_poly.type
_entity_poly.pdbx_seq_one_letter_code
_entity_poly.pdbx_strand_id
1 'polypeptide(L)'
;MAKGQGPPEEELPIYPRDFLVLAVVSLVFGVALAALLRPIEPYSQFVFTAFSGAVLLAFFLFVPVMAVRLFLEERASEDETSPTDRGNTGPE
;
A
#
# COMPACT_ATOMS: atom_id res chain seq x y z
N MET A 1 -26.37 -29.00 -16.91
CA MET A 1 -26.09 -27.84 -16.03
C MET A 1 -25.15 -28.31 -14.93
N ALA A 2 -23.87 -27.94 -15.02
CA ALA A 2 -22.91 -28.01 -13.91
C ALA A 2 -21.73 -27.13 -14.33
N LYS A 3 -21.76 -25.86 -13.92
CA LYS A 3 -20.65 -24.93 -14.14
C LYS A 3 -19.65 -25.24 -13.02
N GLY A 4 -18.54 -25.89 -13.38
CA GLY A 4 -17.46 -26.23 -12.44
C GLY A 4 -16.99 -24.97 -11.73
N GLN A 5 -17.28 -24.91 -10.44
CA GLN A 5 -16.81 -23.88 -9.53
C GLN A 5 -15.33 -24.21 -9.26
N GLY A 6 -14.42 -23.45 -9.85
CA GLY A 6 -13.02 -23.44 -9.40
C GLY A 6 -12.97 -23.00 -7.92
N PRO A 7 -11.86 -23.28 -7.21
CA PRO A 7 -11.71 -22.87 -5.82
C PRO A 7 -12.02 -21.37 -5.67
N PRO A 8 -12.61 -20.93 -4.53
CA PRO A 8 -12.94 -19.53 -4.33
C PRO A 8 -11.70 -18.72 -4.65
N GLU A 9 -11.81 -17.79 -5.57
CA GLU A 9 -10.69 -16.96 -5.98
C GLU A 9 -10.21 -16.27 -4.70
N GLU A 10 -9.07 -16.72 -4.18
CA GLU A 10 -8.28 -15.98 -3.21
C GLU A 10 -7.83 -14.73 -3.97
N GLU A 11 -8.74 -13.76 -4.08
CA GLU A 11 -8.51 -12.46 -4.66
C GLU A 11 -7.32 -11.89 -3.91
N LEU A 12 -6.15 -11.94 -4.54
CA LEU A 12 -4.95 -11.31 -4.00
C LEU A 12 -5.37 -9.89 -3.65
N PRO A 13 -5.36 -9.51 -2.37
CA PRO A 13 -6.01 -8.30 -1.92
C PRO A 13 -5.11 -7.11 -2.28
N ILE A 14 -5.11 -6.74 -3.57
CA ILE A 14 -4.35 -5.63 -4.10
C ILE A 14 -5.38 -4.57 -4.44
N TYR A 15 -5.50 -3.57 -3.58
CA TYR A 15 -6.45 -2.49 -3.78
C TYR A 15 -5.83 -1.38 -4.63
N PRO A 16 -6.63 -0.63 -5.42
CA PRO A 16 -6.15 0.55 -6.15
C PRO A 16 -5.45 1.58 -5.25
N ARG A 17 -5.84 1.62 -3.97
CA ARG A 17 -5.23 2.45 -2.94
C ARG A 17 -3.76 2.09 -2.69
N ASP A 18 -3.39 0.82 -2.78
CA ASP A 18 -2.01 0.38 -2.53
C ASP A 18 -1.08 0.88 -3.64
N PHE A 19 -1.54 0.83 -4.89
CA PHE A 19 -0.84 1.45 -6.02
C PHE A 19 -0.70 2.97 -5.86
N LEU A 20 -1.72 3.64 -5.31
CA LEU A 20 -1.66 5.08 -5.06
C LEU A 20 -0.64 5.41 -3.96
N VAL A 21 -0.65 4.68 -2.84
CA VAL A 21 0.32 4.87 -1.75
C VAL A 21 1.73 4.61 -2.26
N LEU A 22 1.93 3.51 -2.98
CA LEU A 22 3.23 3.18 -3.57
C LEU A 22 3.69 4.29 -4.53
N ALA A 23 2.84 4.75 -5.44
CA ALA A 23 3.18 5.80 -6.39
C ALA A 23 3.58 7.11 -5.68
N VAL A 24 2.83 7.51 -4.65
CA VAL A 24 3.11 8.73 -3.89
C VAL A 24 4.43 8.62 -3.14
N VAL A 25 4.64 7.52 -2.40
CA VAL A 25 5.86 7.29 -1.63
C VAL A 25 7.06 7.27 -2.57
N SER A 26 7.00 6.49 -3.64
CA SER A 26 8.09 6.38 -4.61
C SER A 26 8.39 7.70 -5.31
N LEU A 27 7.38 8.51 -5.64
CA LEU A 27 7.60 9.82 -6.23
C LEU A 27 8.32 10.77 -5.27
N VAL A 28 7.87 10.84 -4.01
CA VAL A 28 8.49 11.68 -2.98
C VAL A 28 9.95 11.28 -2.75
N PHE A 29 10.22 9.98 -2.58
CA PHE A 29 11.59 9.49 -2.39
C PHE A 29 12.45 9.65 -3.65
N GLY A 30 11.89 9.51 -4.85
CA GLY A 30 12.60 9.74 -6.11
C GLY A 30 13.02 11.20 -6.28
N VAL A 31 12.15 12.15 -5.93
CA VAL A 31 12.48 13.58 -5.92
C VAL A 31 13.53 13.89 -4.86
N ALA A 32 13.39 13.33 -3.65
CA ALA A 32 14.36 13.51 -2.57
C ALA A 32 15.76 12.97 -2.95
N LEU A 33 15.83 11.79 -3.59
CA LEU A 33 17.08 11.24 -4.11
C LEU A 33 17.68 12.11 -5.22
N ALA A 34 16.86 12.60 -6.14
CA ALA A 34 17.34 13.49 -7.20
C ALA A 34 17.90 14.80 -6.63
N ALA A 35 17.24 15.39 -5.64
CA ALA A 35 17.71 16.58 -4.93
C ALA A 35 19.00 16.34 -4.13
N LEU A 36 19.23 15.10 -3.67
CA LEU A 36 20.47 14.73 -2.98
C LEU A 36 21.63 14.51 -3.96
N LEU A 37 21.35 13.90 -5.12
CA LEU A 37 22.36 13.53 -6.11
C LEU A 37 22.77 14.69 -7.02
N ARG A 38 21.88 15.67 -7.23
CA ARG A 38 22.15 16.83 -8.07
C ARG A 38 21.59 18.11 -7.47
N PRO A 39 22.25 19.26 -7.72
CA PRO A 39 21.66 20.55 -7.48
C PRO A 39 20.28 20.63 -8.15
N ILE A 40 19.30 21.17 -7.43
CA ILE A 40 17.93 21.34 -7.91
C ILE A 40 17.93 22.43 -8.99
N GLU A 41 18.24 22.04 -10.22
CA GLU A 41 18.14 22.89 -11.39
C GLU A 41 17.00 22.40 -12.29
N PRO A 42 16.24 23.32 -12.93
CA PRO A 42 15.10 22.99 -13.77
C PRO A 42 15.49 22.41 -15.14
N TYR A 43 16.55 21.59 -15.20
CA TYR A 43 16.97 20.90 -16.41
C TYR A 43 16.21 19.58 -16.56
N SER A 44 15.94 19.21 -17.82
CA SER A 44 15.30 17.92 -18.20
C SER A 44 15.97 16.70 -17.55
N GLN A 45 17.26 16.80 -17.24
CA GLN A 45 18.06 15.76 -16.59
C GLN A 45 17.66 15.54 -15.12
N PHE A 46 17.25 16.58 -14.40
CA PHE A 46 16.75 16.44 -13.02
C PHE A 46 15.44 15.66 -13.00
N VAL A 47 14.50 16.01 -13.88
CA VAL A 47 13.21 15.31 -14.03
C VAL A 47 13.43 13.85 -14.40
N PHE A 48 14.34 13.57 -15.35
CA PHE A 48 14.66 12.20 -15.73
C PHE A 48 15.26 11.39 -14.56
N THR A 49 16.15 12.00 -13.77
CA THR A 49 16.78 11.36 -12.60
C THR A 49 15.77 11.10 -11.49
N ALA A 50 14.90 12.07 -11.18
CA ALA A 50 13.83 11.91 -10.20
C ALA A 50 12.82 10.84 -10.62
N PHE A 51 12.42 10.82 -11.90
CA PHE A 51 11.47 9.86 -12.43
C PHE A 51 12.04 8.44 -12.45
N SER A 52 13.25 8.26 -12.97
CA SER A 52 13.92 6.95 -12.97
C SER A 52 14.15 6.43 -11.56
N GLY A 53 14.56 7.29 -10.63
CA GLY A 53 14.67 6.97 -9.20
C GLY A 53 13.33 6.55 -8.59
N ALA A 54 12.26 7.28 -8.88
CA ALA A 54 10.90 6.95 -8.43
C ALA A 54 10.44 5.59 -8.97
N VAL A 55 10.67 5.28 -10.25
CA VAL A 55 10.29 3.99 -10.86
C VAL A 55 11.07 2.83 -10.21
N LEU A 56 12.38 2.98 -10.01
CA LEU A 56 13.20 1.97 -9.34
C LEU A 56 12.76 1.75 -7.89
N LEU A 57 12.48 2.84 -7.17
CA LEU A 57 11.95 2.77 -5.81
C LEU A 57 10.58 2.11 -5.77
N ALA A 58 9.69 2.37 -6.73
CA ALA A 58 8.39 1.70 -6.81
C ALA A 58 8.55 0.19 -6.95
N PHE A 59 9.45 -0.28 -7.80
CA PHE A 59 9.76 -1.71 -7.92
C PHE A 59 10.33 -2.30 -6.62
N PHE A 60 11.26 -1.60 -5.97
CA PHE A 60 11.89 -2.10 -4.75
C PHE A 60 10.94 -2.07 -3.54
N LEU A 61 10.10 -1.04 -3.44
CA LEU A 61 9.15 -0.84 -2.35
C LEU A 61 7.87 -1.67 -2.51
N PHE A 62 7.58 -2.19 -3.70
CA PHE A 62 6.37 -2.99 -3.95
C PHE A 62 6.21 -4.14 -2.95
N VAL A 63 7.23 -4.99 -2.80
CA VAL A 63 7.20 -6.14 -1.88
C VAL A 63 7.04 -5.73 -0.41
N PRO A 64 7.88 -4.84 0.15
CA PRO A 64 7.73 -4.44 1.55
C PRO A 64 6.43 -3.66 1.82
N VAL A 65 5.94 -2.84 0.87
CA VAL A 65 4.64 -2.16 1.01
C VAL A 65 3.51 -3.17 1.11
N MET A 66 3.51 -4.20 0.26
CA MET A 66 2.52 -5.28 0.34
C MET A 66 2.64 -6.07 1.65
N ALA A 67 3.85 -6.35 2.12
CA ALA A 67 4.07 -7.05 3.39
C ALA A 67 3.54 -6.25 4.59
N VAL A 68 3.89 -4.96 4.69
CA VAL A 68 3.39 -4.08 5.77
C VAL A 68 1.87 -3.98 5.75
N ARG A 69 1.26 -3.93 4.56
CA ARG A 69 -0.19 -3.85 4.42
C ARG A 69 -0.89 -5.12 4.92
N LEU A 70 -0.36 -6.32 4.63
CA LEU A 70 -0.90 -7.57 5.19
C LEU A 70 -0.88 -7.55 6.73
N PHE A 71 0.20 -7.06 7.33
CA PHE A 71 0.29 -6.90 8.79
C PHE A 71 -0.71 -5.89 9.35
N LEU A 72 -0.97 -4.78 8.66
CA LEU A 72 -1.96 -3.79 9.10
C LEU A 72 -3.40 -4.29 8.96
N GLU A 73 -3.69 -5.05 7.91
CA GLU A 73 -4.99 -5.69 7.68
C GLU A 73 -5.33 -6.69 8.81
N GLU A 74 -4.34 -7.49 9.21
CA GLU A 74 -4.45 -8.45 10.32
C GLU A 74 -4.86 -7.72 11.62
N ARG A 75 -4.18 -6.61 11.93
CA ARG A 75 -4.49 -5.78 13.11
C ARG A 75 -5.87 -5.14 13.06
N ALA A 76 -6.26 -4.60 11.91
CA ALA A 76 -7.56 -3.94 11.75
C ALA A 76 -8.73 -4.94 11.90
N SER A 77 -8.52 -6.19 11.48
CA SER A 77 -9.53 -7.25 11.59
C SER A 77 -9.75 -7.73 13.02
N GLU A 78 -8.71 -7.70 13.87
CA GLU A 78 -8.81 -8.05 15.29
C GLU A 78 -9.70 -7.06 16.08
N ASP A 79 -9.62 -5.76 15.80
CA ASP A 79 -10.37 -4.72 16.53
C ASP A 79 -11.90 -4.79 16.30
N GLU A 80 -12.35 -5.29 15.14
CA GLU A 80 -13.79 -5.37 14.80
C GLU A 80 -14.51 -6.54 15.50
N THR A 81 -13.76 -7.52 16.02
CA THR A 81 -14.33 -8.69 16.71
C THR A 81 -14.42 -8.55 18.22
N SER A 82 -14.05 -7.40 18.80
CA SER A 82 -14.26 -7.15 20.22
C SER A 82 -15.76 -6.95 20.48
N PRO A 83 -16.47 -7.93 21.06
CA PRO A 83 -17.88 -7.76 21.36
C PRO A 83 -17.92 -6.77 22.51
N THR A 84 -18.33 -5.53 22.22
CA THR A 84 -18.91 -4.70 23.26
C THR A 84 -20.28 -5.31 23.58
N ASP A 85 -20.25 -6.44 24.29
CA ASP A 85 -21.36 -6.95 25.08
C ASP A 85 -21.59 -5.94 26.19
N ARG A 86 -22.25 -4.83 25.82
CA ARG A 86 -22.83 -3.90 26.77
C ARG A 86 -23.92 -4.69 27.47
N GLY A 87 -23.59 -5.14 28.68
CA GLY A 87 -24.58 -5.52 29.68
C GLY A 87 -25.69 -4.48 29.72
N ASN A 88 -26.88 -4.89 29.25
CA ASN A 88 -28.16 -4.26 29.55
C ASN A 88 -29.31 -5.17 29.12
N THR A 89 -29.49 -6.28 29.84
CA THR A 89 -30.85 -6.71 30.17
C THR A 89 -31.08 -6.30 31.62
N GLY A 90 -31.71 -5.13 31.78
CA GLY A 90 -32.12 -4.54 33.05
C GLY A 90 -33.13 -5.38 33.83
N PRO A 91 -33.72 -4.79 34.88
CA PRO A 91 -33.65 -5.31 36.24
C PRO A 91 -34.86 -6.16 36.65
N GLU A 92 -34.60 -6.99 37.68
CA GLU A 92 -35.52 -7.61 38.65
C GLU A 92 -36.75 -8.37 38.13
#